data_AF-A0A2I0WT81-F1
#
_entry.id   AF-A0A2I0WT81-F1
#
_cell.length_a   1.000
_cell.length_b   1.000
_cell.length_c   1.000
_cell.angle_alpha   90.00
_cell.angle_beta   90.00
_cell.angle_gamma   90.00
#
_symmetry.space_group_name_H-M   'P 1'
#
loop_
_entity.id
_entity.type
_entity.pdbx_description
1 polymer ?
#
loop_
_entity_poly.entity_id
_entity_poly.type
_entity_poly.pdbx_seq_one_letter_code
_entity_poly.pdbx_strand_id
1 'polypeptide(L)'
;MKRRWEETSAAAPSSERFLALSPPPTNFLSTTGIIPSVKVIFEGRSICHSVRLDRHASYESLAFTLRRLFVGADDLSNAGLDLSNAVPGHMVAYEDREDDLLLAGDLS
;
A
#
# COMPACT_ATOMS: atom_id res chain seq x y z
N MET A 1 -24.84 35.64 -12.22
CA MET A 1 -26.16 35.30 -11.65
C MET A 1 -26.62 34.01 -12.34
N LYS A 2 -26.91 32.85 -11.75
CA LYS A 2 -27.07 32.35 -10.36
C LYS A 2 -26.56 30.89 -10.36
N ARG A 3 -25.89 30.48 -9.29
CA ARG A 3 -25.43 29.10 -9.03
C ARG A 3 -26.59 28.33 -8.40
N ARG A 4 -26.90 27.13 -8.90
CA ARG A 4 -27.73 26.15 -8.18
C ARG A 4 -27.29 24.76 -8.62
N TRP A 5 -26.56 24.08 -7.75
CA TRP A 5 -26.40 22.63 -7.83
C TRP A 5 -27.06 22.09 -6.57
N GLU A 6 -28.06 21.23 -6.80
CA GLU A 6 -28.85 20.56 -5.80
C GLU A 6 -28.00 19.54 -5.05
N GLU A 7 -28.14 19.62 -3.72
CA GLU A 7 -27.68 18.64 -2.76
C GLU A 7 -28.71 17.51 -2.75
N THR A 8 -28.30 16.29 -3.09
CA THR A 8 -29.07 15.07 -2.82
C THR A 8 -28.13 13.89 -2.60
N SER A 9 -28.08 13.51 -1.33
CA SER A 9 -28.08 12.16 -0.77
C SER A 9 -27.15 11.11 -1.37
N ALA A 10 -26.19 10.63 -0.56
CA ALA A 10 -25.90 9.21 -0.42
C ALA A 10 -25.12 8.95 0.87
N ALA A 11 -25.43 7.84 1.52
CA ALA A 11 -24.84 7.36 2.75
C ALA A 11 -23.30 7.37 2.75
N ALA A 12 -22.72 7.64 3.91
CA ALA A 12 -21.28 7.54 4.12
C ALA A 12 -20.80 6.11 3.79
N PRO A 13 -19.91 5.89 2.81
CA PRO A 13 -19.19 4.63 2.71
C PRO A 13 -18.25 4.57 3.92
N SER A 14 -18.33 3.48 4.69
CA SER A 14 -17.31 3.11 5.67
C SER A 14 -15.96 3.18 4.95
N SER A 15 -15.19 4.20 5.29
CA SER A 15 -13.93 4.52 4.62
C SER A 15 -12.86 3.56 5.13
N GLU A 16 -12.92 2.31 4.69
CA GLU A 16 -11.80 1.39 4.86
C GLU A 16 -10.70 1.85 3.91
N ARG A 17 -9.58 2.26 4.49
CA ARG A 17 -8.47 2.90 3.80
C ARG A 17 -7.42 1.85 3.48
N PHE A 18 -7.28 1.53 2.20
CA PHE A 18 -6.38 0.46 1.76
C PHE A 18 -5.03 1.00 1.27
N LEU A 19 -3.99 0.21 1.53
CA LEU A 19 -2.66 0.36 0.95
C LEU A 19 -2.52 -0.70 -0.15
N ALA A 20 -2.50 -0.29 -1.42
CA ALA A 20 -2.42 -1.24 -2.55
C ALA A 20 -1.00 -1.34 -3.11
N LEU A 21 -0.53 -2.56 -3.31
CA LEU A 21 0.75 -2.86 -3.97
C LEU A 21 0.50 -3.27 -5.42
N SER A 22 0.86 -2.42 -6.40
CA SER A 22 0.67 -2.72 -7.83
C SER A 22 2.01 -3.10 -8.50
N PRO A 23 2.09 -4.23 -9.21
CA PRO A 23 3.29 -4.62 -9.97
C PRO A 23 3.50 -3.72 -11.21
N PRO A 24 4.76 -3.54 -11.68
CA PRO A 24 5.01 -2.76 -12.90
C PRO A 24 4.47 -3.47 -14.15
N PRO A 25 4.03 -2.73 -15.18
CA PRO A 25 3.49 -3.31 -16.41
C PRO A 25 4.54 -4.18 -17.10
N THR A 26 4.14 -5.43 -17.32
CA THR A 26 4.88 -6.55 -17.89
C THR A 26 5.27 -6.27 -19.34
N ASN A 27 6.46 -5.73 -19.60
CA ASN A 27 7.05 -5.78 -20.95
C ASN A 27 8.58 -5.71 -21.04
N PHE A 28 9.35 -5.81 -19.94
CA PHE A 28 10.81 -5.54 -20.02
C PHE A 28 11.75 -6.39 -19.17
N LEU A 29 11.37 -7.59 -18.69
CA LEU A 29 12.24 -8.25 -17.70
C LEU A 29 12.28 -9.78 -17.74
N SER A 30 12.93 -10.31 -18.78
CA SER A 30 13.39 -11.72 -18.79
C SER A 30 14.87 -11.89 -19.17
N THR A 31 15.70 -10.84 -19.14
CA THR A 31 17.12 -10.94 -19.57
C THR A 31 18.12 -10.20 -18.67
N THR A 32 17.68 -9.47 -17.66
CA THR A 32 18.57 -8.85 -16.67
C THR A 32 18.01 -9.20 -15.29
N GLY A 33 18.82 -9.68 -14.35
CA GLY A 33 18.39 -10.04 -13.00
C GLY A 33 17.94 -8.85 -12.13
N ILE A 34 17.28 -7.86 -12.72
CA ILE A 34 16.69 -6.72 -12.04
C ILE A 34 15.40 -7.24 -11.44
N ILE A 35 15.25 -7.15 -10.12
CA ILE A 35 14.04 -7.59 -9.42
C ILE A 35 13.05 -6.43 -9.46
N PRO A 36 11.80 -6.64 -9.93
CA PRO A 36 10.85 -5.55 -10.10
C PRO A 36 10.50 -4.92 -8.75
N SER A 37 10.60 -3.59 -8.66
CA SER A 37 10.11 -2.83 -7.53
C SER A 37 8.59 -2.74 -7.59
N VAL A 38 7.92 -2.98 -6.47
CA VAL A 38 6.46 -2.93 -6.34
C VAL A 38 6.03 -1.53 -5.91
N LYS A 39 4.97 -0.99 -6.52
CA LYS A 39 4.47 0.35 -6.20
C LYS A 39 3.47 0.26 -5.05
N VAL A 40 3.75 0.99 -3.97
CA VAL A 40 2.85 1.18 -2.84
C VAL A 40 2.01 2.43 -3.06
N ILE A 41 0.70 2.26 -3.03
CA ILE A 41 -0.31 3.31 -3.14
C ILE A 41 -0.96 3.47 -1.78
N PHE A 42 -0.98 4.71 -1.28
CA PHE A 42 -1.65 5.06 -0.03
C PHE A 42 -2.93 5.82 -0.34
N GLU A 43 -4.06 5.20 -0.04
CA GLU A 43 -5.36 5.82 -0.26
C GLU A 43 -5.43 7.16 0.48
N GLY A 44 -5.77 8.22 -0.26
CA GLY A 44 -5.86 9.59 0.25
C GLY A 44 -4.55 10.38 0.38
N ARG A 45 -3.43 9.88 -0.18
CA ARG A 45 -2.26 10.71 -0.50
C ARG A 45 -1.95 10.62 -1.99
N SER A 46 -1.59 11.74 -2.60
CA SER A 46 -1.22 11.81 -4.03
C SER A 46 0.19 11.28 -4.32
N ILE A 47 0.84 10.65 -3.34
CA ILE A 47 2.23 10.21 -3.39
C ILE A 47 2.26 8.70 -3.27
N CYS A 48 2.88 8.06 -4.25
CA CYS A 48 3.19 6.63 -4.24
C CYS A 48 4.70 6.41 -4.03
N HIS A 49 5.06 5.32 -3.39
CA HIS A 49 6.45 4.92 -3.17
C HIS A 49 6.71 3.58 -3.85
N SER A 50 7.90 3.36 -4.40
CA SER A 50 8.31 2.05 -4.91
C SER A 50 9.17 1.34 -3.85
N VAL A 51 8.82 0.10 -3.55
CA VAL A 51 9.53 -0.75 -2.58
C VAL A 51 10.06 -1.98 -3.30
N ARG A 52 11.30 -2.37 -2.98
CA ARG A 52 11.89 -3.61 -3.48
C ARG A 52 11.63 -4.74 -2.50
N LEU A 53 10.76 -5.68 -2.86
CA LEU A 53 10.46 -6.83 -2.00
C LEU A 53 11.70 -7.71 -1.75
N ASP A 54 12.67 -7.76 -2.67
CA ASP A 54 13.90 -8.55 -2.47
C ASP A 54 14.79 -8.10 -1.30
N ARG A 55 14.66 -6.83 -0.87
CA ARG A 55 15.44 -6.31 0.25
C ARG A 55 14.82 -6.66 1.61
N HIS A 56 13.64 -7.27 1.59
CA HIS A 56 12.87 -7.61 2.78
C HIS A 56 12.81 -9.13 2.91
N ALA A 57 13.49 -9.66 3.94
CA ALA A 57 13.51 -11.10 4.22
C ALA A 57 12.24 -11.57 4.96
N SER A 58 11.44 -10.63 5.50
CA SER A 58 10.23 -10.90 6.27
C SER A 58 9.20 -9.78 6.14
N TYR A 59 7.93 -10.10 6.42
CA TYR A 59 6.85 -9.12 6.49
C TYR A 59 7.08 -8.02 7.54
N GLU A 60 7.73 -8.33 8.66
CA GLU A 60 8.15 -7.34 9.66
C GLU A 60 9.09 -6.29 9.06
N SER A 61 10.08 -6.72 8.27
CA SER A 61 11.03 -5.80 7.63
C SER A 61 10.35 -4.92 6.57
N LEU A 62 9.33 -5.45 5.89
CA LEU A 62 8.50 -4.69 4.95
C LEU A 62 7.62 -3.68 5.71
N ALA A 63 6.95 -4.11 6.78
CA ALA A 63 6.12 -3.28 7.64
C ALA A 63 6.91 -2.09 8.20
N PHE A 64 8.13 -2.34 8.66
CA PHE A 64 9.04 -1.30 9.13
C PHE A 64 9.37 -0.26 8.04
N THR A 65 9.65 -0.71 6.83
CA THR A 65 9.90 0.19 5.70
C THR A 65 8.68 1.00 5.31
N LEU A 66 7.49 0.39 5.28
CA LEU A 66 6.23 1.09 5.02
C LEU A 66 5.98 2.17 6.09
N ARG A 67 6.18 1.85 7.36
CA ARG A 67 6.05 2.85 8.45
C ARG A 67 7.02 4.01 8.27
N ARG A 68 8.28 3.71 7.94
CA ARG A 68 9.29 4.74 7.68
C ARG A 68 8.92 5.64 6.50
N LEU A 69 8.31 5.08 5.46
CA LEU A 69 7.89 5.83 4.27
C LEU A 69 6.66 6.71 4.51
N PHE A 70 5.66 6.23 5.24
CA PHE A 70 4.37 6.92 5.37
C PHE A 70 4.16 7.70 6.68
N VAL A 71 4.73 7.22 7.79
CA VAL A 71 4.57 7.79 9.14
C VAL A 71 5.78 8.64 9.53
N GLY A 72 7.00 8.18 9.18
CA GLY A 72 8.25 8.86 9.50
C GLY A 72 9.13 8.07 10.48
N ALA A 73 10.36 8.53 10.69
CA ALA A 73 11.38 7.80 11.45
C ALA A 73 11.31 7.97 12.97
N ASP A 74 10.59 8.99 13.47
CA ASP A 74 10.55 9.34 14.90
C ASP A 74 9.65 8.41 15.74
N ASP A 75 8.68 7.72 15.11
CA ASP A 75 7.71 6.84 15.80
C ASP A 75 8.01 5.33 15.59
N LEU A 76 9.29 4.96 15.46
CA LEU A 76 9.71 3.59 15.13
C LEU A 76 9.98 2.75 16.38
N SER A 77 8.92 2.43 17.15
CA SER A 77 8.99 1.33 18.12
C SER A 77 8.87 0.00 17.36
N ASN A 78 10.00 -0.71 17.15
CA ASN A 78 10.04 -2.02 16.47
C ASN A 78 9.25 -3.14 17.18
N ALA A 79 8.88 -2.96 18.45
CA ALA A 79 8.20 -3.99 19.22
C ALA A 79 6.76 -4.20 18.72
N GLY A 80 6.54 -5.34 18.04
CA GLY A 80 5.21 -5.76 17.58
C GLY A 80 4.75 -5.12 16.27
N LEU A 81 5.68 -4.66 15.44
CA LEU A 81 5.37 -4.14 14.10
C LEU A 81 5.17 -5.27 13.10
N ASP A 82 4.03 -5.27 12.44
CA ASP A 82 3.60 -6.24 11.44
C ASP A 82 2.81 -5.52 10.32
N LEU A 83 2.50 -6.19 9.21
CA LEU A 83 1.75 -5.59 8.11
C LEU A 83 0.37 -5.07 8.53
N SER A 84 -0.26 -5.72 9.51
CA SER A 84 -1.55 -5.31 10.08
C SER A 84 -1.52 -3.95 10.78
N ASN A 85 -0.36 -3.50 11.25
CA ASN A 85 -0.19 -2.23 11.97
C ASN A 85 0.97 -1.36 11.42
N ALA A 86 1.47 -1.70 10.22
CA ALA A 86 2.58 -1.01 9.57
C ALA A 86 2.28 0.49 9.37
N VAL A 87 1.04 0.80 9.01
CA VAL A 87 0.56 2.18 8.92
C VAL A 87 -0.72 2.31 9.74
N PRO A 88 -0.76 3.22 10.74
CA PRO A 88 -1.93 3.37 11.60
C PRO A 88 -3.23 3.61 10.81
N GLY A 89 -4.25 2.80 11.09
CA GLY A 89 -5.58 2.90 10.46
C GLY A 89 -5.65 2.44 9.01
N HIS A 90 -4.63 1.74 8.49
CA HIS A 90 -4.61 1.23 7.12
C HIS A 90 -4.23 -0.24 7.10
N MET A 91 -4.87 -0.99 6.20
CA MET A 91 -4.55 -2.40 5.93
C MET A 91 -3.74 -2.52 4.65
N VAL A 92 -2.71 -3.39 4.67
CA VAL A 92 -1.84 -3.62 3.51
C VAL A 92 -2.43 -4.72 2.64
N ALA A 93 -2.63 -4.42 1.36
CA ALA A 93 -3.11 -5.34 0.32
C ALA A 93 -2.16 -5.33 -0.89
N TYR A 94 -2.17 -6.41 -1.67
CA TYR A 94 -1.46 -6.50 -2.94
C TYR A 94 -2.40 -6.83 -4.08
N GLU A 95 -2.11 -6.23 -5.23
CA GLU A 95 -2.74 -6.55 -6.50
C GLU A 95 -2.02 -7.77 -7.08
N ASP A 96 -2.76 -8.83 -7.36
CA ASP A 96 -2.19 -10.03 -7.96
C ASP A 96 -2.14 -9.92 -9.50
N ARG A 97 -1.80 -11.02 -10.18
CA ARG A 97 -1.69 -11.04 -11.66
C ARG A 97 -3.06 -10.91 -12.36
N GLU A 98 -4.15 -11.08 -11.63
CA GLU A 98 -5.53 -11.06 -12.10
C GLU A 98 -6.19 -9.69 -11.81
N ASP A 99 -5.40 -8.70 -11.36
CA ASP A 99 -5.85 -7.35 -10.96
C ASP A 99 -6.68 -7.37 -9.66
N ASP A 100 -6.70 -8.48 -8.93
CA ASP A 100 -7.46 -8.63 -7.70
C ASP A 100 -6.67 -8.06 -6.50
N LEU A 101 -7.34 -7.23 -5.70
CA LEU A 101 -6.79 -6.71 -4.45
C LEU A 101 -6.97 -7.74 -3.33
N LEU A 102 -5.87 -8.33 -2.89
CA LEU A 102 -5.81 -9.34 -1.84
C LEU A 102 -5.11 -8.82 -0.60
N LEU A 103 -5.56 -9.23 0.59
CA LEU A 103 -4.95 -8.78 1.83
C LEU A 103 -3.56 -9.43 2.02
N ALA A 104 -2.56 -8.64 2.39
CA ALA A 104 -1.24 -9.14 2.71
C ALA A 104 -1.24 -9.74 4.13
N GLY A 105 -0.73 -10.97 4.27
CA GLY A 105 -0.66 -11.68 5.55
C GLY A 105 -1.68 -12.81 5.75
N ASP A 106 -2.54 -13.08 4.76
CA ASP A 106 -3.49 -14.22 4.79
C ASP A 106 -2.81 -15.56 4.45
N LEU A 107 -1.61 -15.52 3.87
CA LEU A 107 -0.81 -16.70 3.55
C LEU A 107 0.07 -17.05 4.76
N SER A 108 -0.42 -17.96 5.60
CA SER A 108 0.32 -18.58 6.72
C SER A 108 1.36 -19.59 6.25
#